data_AF-A0A4R6V271-F1
#
_entry.id   AF-A0A4R6V271-F1
#
_cell.length_a   1.000
_cell.length_b   1.000
_cell.length_c   1.000
_cell.angle_alpha   90.00
_cell.angle_beta   90.00
_cell.angle_gamma   90.00
#
_symmetry.space_group_name_H-M   'P 1'
#
loop_
_entity.id
_entity.type
_entity.pdbx_description
1 polymer ?
#
loop_
_entity_poly.entity_id
_entity_poly.type
_entity_poly.pdbx_seq_one_letter_code
_entity_poly.pdbx_strand_id
1 'polypeptide(L)' 'MATVIPRFSPRGAAVAELLTDLDALVRREVTSDHAGTDNWDRDAERIAAEVATTLARLRDDLRRHPLPRRR' A
#
# COMPACT_ATOMS: atom_id res chain seq x y z
N MET A 1 0.60 -19.29 -26.18
CA MET A 1 1.39 -18.54 -25.19
C MET A 1 0.71 -18.69 -23.85
N ALA A 2 1.30 -19.44 -22.92
CA ALA A 2 0.73 -19.59 -21.59
C ALA A 2 1.12 -18.37 -20.75
N THR A 3 0.17 -17.48 -20.51
CA THR A 3 0.32 -16.38 -19.55
C THR A 3 0.54 -17.02 -18.18
N VAL A 4 1.77 -16.98 -17.68
CA VAL A 4 2.10 -17.43 -16.34
C VAL A 4 1.37 -16.49 -15.38
N ILE A 5 0.20 -16.90 -14.89
CA ILE A 5 -0.47 -16.22 -13.79
C ILE A 5 0.42 -16.51 -12.57
N PRO A 6 1.15 -15.52 -12.02
CA PRO A 6 1.90 -15.75 -10.80
C PRO A 6 0.90 -16.18 -9.73
N ARG A 7 1.05 -17.42 -9.23
CA ARG A 7 0.25 -17.95 -8.12
C ARG A 7 0.68 -17.25 -6.84
N PHE A 8 0.25 -16.00 -6.66
CA PHE A 8 0.42 -15.32 -5.40
C PHE A 8 -0.51 -15.96 -4.37
N SER A 9 0.01 -16.21 -3.17
CA SER A 9 -0.86 -16.51 -2.03
C SER A 9 -1.79 -15.30 -1.78
N PRO A 10 -2.97 -15.48 -1.19
CA PRO A 10 -3.85 -14.35 -0.84
C PRO A 10 -3.14 -13.25 -0.05
N ARG A 11 -2.20 -13.63 0.82
CA ARG A 11 -1.32 -12.68 1.53
C ARG A 11 -0.37 -11.93 0.59
N GLY A 12 0.24 -12.64 -0.36
CA GLY A 12 1.12 -12.05 -1.37
C GLY A 12 0.40 -11.07 -2.29
N ALA A 13 -0.85 -11.38 -2.65
CA ALA A 13 -1.70 -10.47 -3.41
C ALA A 13 -2.02 -9.19 -2.61
N ALA A 14 -2.45 -9.31 -1.36
CA ALA A 14 -2.73 -8.15 -0.50
C ALA A 14 -1.50 -7.25 -0.27
N VAL A 15 -0.30 -7.84 -0.15
CA VAL A 15 0.95 -7.08 -0.06
C VAL A 15 1.28 -6.38 -1.39
N ALA A 16 1.10 -7.05 -2.53
CA ALA A 16 1.34 -6.45 -3.84
C ALA A 16 0.38 -5.29 -4.14
N GLU A 17 -0.88 -5.41 -3.72
CA GLU A 17 -1.87 -4.34 -3.80
C GLU A 17 -1.44 -3.14 -2.93
N LEU A 18 -1.04 -3.35 -1.68
CA LEU A 18 -0.49 -2.28 -0.83
C LEU A 18 0.70 -1.56 -1.50
N LEU A 19 1.66 -2.31 -2.05
CA LEU A 19 2.82 -1.71 -2.70
C LEU A 19 2.43 -0.87 -3.93
N THR A 20 1.41 -1.30 -4.66
CA THR A 20 0.87 -0.56 -5.80
C THR A 20 0.21 0.74 -5.36
N ASP A 21 -0.59 0.70 -4.29
CA ASP A 21 -1.23 1.88 -3.71
C ASP A 21 -0.20 2.88 -3.18
N LEU A 22 0.86 2.41 -2.52
CA LEU A 22 1.95 3.25 -2.04
C LEU A 22 2.75 3.88 -3.18
N ASP A 23 3.03 3.15 -4.27
CA ASP A 23 3.70 3.69 -5.45
C ASP A 23 2.85 4.80 -6.11
N ALA A 24 1.54 4.58 -6.22
CA ALA A 24 0.61 5.58 -6.75
C ALA A 24 0.57 6.84 -5.87
N LEU A 25 0.54 6.67 -4.54
CA LEU A 25 0.61 7.79 -3.60
C LEU A 25 1.92 8.56 -3.76
N VAL A 26 3.07 7.87 -3.74
CA VAL A 26 4.39 8.52 -3.89
C VAL A 26 4.47 9.27 -5.22
N ARG A 27 4.04 8.67 -6.33
CA ARG A 27 4.03 9.36 -7.63
C ARG A 27 3.18 10.62 -7.57
N ARG A 28 1.95 10.53 -7.03
CA ARG A 28 1.05 11.68 -6.92
C ARG A 28 1.70 12.82 -6.13
N GLU A 29 2.32 12.51 -4.99
CA GLU A 29 2.98 13.52 -4.16
C GLU A 29 4.21 14.13 -4.83
N VAL A 30 5.02 13.32 -5.52
CA VAL A 30 6.22 13.79 -6.25
C VAL A 30 5.86 14.62 -7.48
N THR A 31 4.75 14.31 -8.15
CA THR A 31 4.28 15.06 -9.34
C THR A 31 3.39 16.24 -9.02
N SER A 32 3.00 16.43 -7.75
CA SER A 32 2.19 17.58 -7.36
C SER A 32 3.02 18.85 -7.50
N ASP A 33 2.51 19.84 -8.23
CA ASP A 33 3.16 21.15 -8.45
C ASP A 33 3.50 21.91 -7.14
N HIS A 34 2.99 21.40 -6.00
CA HIS A 34 3.21 21.94 -4.66
C HIS A 34 4.34 21.25 -3.89
N ALA A 35 5.01 20.25 -4.48
CA ALA A 35 6.14 19.54 -3.88
C ALA A 35 7.28 20.53 -3.56
N GLY A 36 7.36 20.99 -2.30
CA GLY A 36 8.30 22.02 -1.88
C GLY A 36 7.70 23.32 -1.33
N THR A 37 6.38 23.52 -1.37
CA THR A 37 5.72 24.78 -0.93
C THR A 37 5.23 24.74 0.53
N ASP A 38 4.79 25.89 1.06
CA ASP A 38 4.52 26.20 2.49
C ASP A 38 3.49 25.31 3.24
N ASN A 39 3.04 24.19 2.67
CA ASN A 39 2.04 23.29 3.26
C ASN A 39 2.60 21.92 3.69
N TRP A 40 3.92 21.77 3.81
CA TRP A 40 4.58 20.52 4.18
C TRP A 40 3.96 19.81 5.40
N ASP A 41 3.59 20.54 6.46
CA ASP A 41 2.98 19.93 7.65
C ASP A 41 1.60 19.34 7.36
N ARG A 42 0.77 20.08 6.61
CA ARG A 42 -0.57 19.62 6.21
C ARG A 42 -0.49 18.45 5.24
N ASP A 43 0.46 18.50 4.31
CA ASP A 43 0.69 17.39 3.37
C ASP A 43 1.25 16.16 4.06
N ALA A 44 2.17 16.34 5.03
CA ALA A 44 2.71 15.25 5.82
C ALA A 44 1.61 14.56 6.66
N GLU A 45 0.73 15.33 7.33
CA GLU A 45 -0.40 14.78 8.06
C GLU A 45 -1.37 14.02 7.15
N ARG A 46 -1.69 14.58 5.98
CA ARG A 46 -2.56 13.92 4.99
C ARG A 46 -1.94 12.63 4.48
N ILE A 47 -0.68 12.65 4.07
CA ILE A 47 0.05 11.48 3.58
C ILE A 47 0.14 10.41 4.68
N ALA A 48 0.45 10.80 5.92
CA ALA A 48 0.49 9.87 7.04
C ALA A 48 -0.87 9.20 7.29
N ALA A 49 -1.97 9.96 7.21
CA ALA A 49 -3.32 9.43 7.36
C ALA A 49 -3.71 8.45 6.23
N GLU A 50 -3.34 8.75 4.99
CA GLU A 50 -3.55 7.87 3.84
C GLU A 50 -2.75 6.56 3.99
N VAL A 51 -1.46 6.65 4.32
CA VAL A 51 -0.60 5.47 4.57
C VAL A 51 -1.13 4.63 5.73
N ALA A 52 -1.52 5.26 6.84
CA ALA A 52 -2.08 4.55 8.00
C ALA A 52 -3.36 3.79 7.63
N THR A 53 -4.21 4.38 6.79
CA THR A 53 -5.43 3.74 6.28
C THR A 53 -5.11 2.52 5.43
N THR A 54 -4.15 2.63 4.50
CA THR A 54 -3.76 1.49 3.64
C THR A 54 -3.11 0.36 4.45
N LEU A 55 -2.29 0.70 5.46
CA LEU A 55 -1.72 -0.27 6.39
C LEU A 55 -2.79 -0.96 7.26
N ALA A 56 -3.82 -0.23 7.71
CA ALA A 56 -4.93 -0.81 8.44
C ALA A 56 -5.70 -1.84 7.60
N ARG A 57 -5.93 -1.54 6.32
CA ARG A 57 -6.54 -2.48 5.36
C ARG A 57 -5.68 -3.73 5.18
N LEU A 58 -4.38 -3.57 4.93
CA LEU A 58 -3.47 -4.72 4.82
C LEU A 58 -3.55 -5.59 6.09
N ARG A 59 -3.50 -4.98 7.27
CA ARG A 59 -3.56 -5.72 8.54
C ARG A 59 -4.83 -6.56 8.63
N ASP A 60 -5.97 -6.02 8.21
CA ASP A 60 -7.23 -6.73 8.24
C ASP A 60 -7.28 -7.86 7.20
N ASP A 61 -6.73 -7.65 6.00
CA ASP A 61 -6.62 -8.71 4.99
C ASP A 61 -5.68 -9.85 5.44
N LEU A 62 -4.55 -9.50 6.06
CA LEU A 62 -3.62 -10.49 6.62
C LEU A 62 -4.23 -11.27 7.80
N ARG A 63 -5.14 -10.67 8.57
CA ARG A 63 -5.91 -11.35 9.63
C ARG A 63 -6.92 -12.35 9.05
N ARG A 64 -7.53 -12.04 7.90
CA ARG A 64 -8.44 -12.96 7.19
C ARG A 64 -7.72 -14.17 6.60
N HIS A 65 -6.40 -14.08 6.40
CA HIS A 65 -5.56 -15.14 5.85
C HIS A 65 -4.42 -15.52 6.81
N PRO A 66 -4.72 -16.15 7.97
CA PRO A 66 -3.69 -16.53 8.94
C PRO A 66 -2.71 -17.56 8.36
N LEU A 67 -1.44 -17.45 8.73
CA LEU A 67 -0.44 -18.46 8.36
C LEU A 67 -0.78 -19.79 9.03
N PRO A 68 -0.59 -20.92 8.33
CA PRO A 68 -0.70 -22.22 8.98
C PRO A 68 0.32 -22.29 10.12
N ARG A 69 -0.14 -22.62 11.33
CA ARG A 69 0.75 -22.88 12.48
C ARG A 69 1.67 -24.03 12.10
N ARG A 70 2.98 -23.75 11.99
CA ARG A 70 4.00 -24.81 11.91
C ARG A 70 3.92 -25.60 13.23
N ARG A 71 3.60 -26.89 13.12
CA ARG A 71 3.69 -27.86 14.23
C ARG A 71 5.15 -28.21 14.50
#